data_AF-A0A1H1XD42-F1
#
_entry.id   AF-A0A1H1XD42-F1
#
_cell.length_a   1.000
_cell.length_b   1.000
_cell.length_c   1.000
_cell.angle_alpha   90.00
_cell.angle_beta   90.00
_cell.angle_gamma   90.00
#
_symmetry.space_group_name_H-M   'P 1'
#
loop_
_entity.id
_entity.type
_entity.pdbx_description
1 polymer ?
#
loop_
_entity_poly.entity_id
_entity_poly.type
_entity_poly.pdbx_seq_one_letter_code
_entity_poly.pdbx_strand_id
1 'polypeptide(L)'
;MNEAAVLPRVEAVVVGASAGGVEALLSLLGPLRRGFRLPIIVVLHLPEERRSQLAEVFARRLQMPVVEAADKQDIEAGTVYFATPGYHLSIEMDRSFSLSQEDRLHHSRPSIDFLFESAADVYGPTLAAVLLTGANHDGARGLAQIKRCGGLTIVQDPNEAQVATMPQAAMNIRQPDHVLPIHDISGLLVELERIAC
;
A
#
# COMPACT_ATOMS: atom_id res chain seq x y z
N MET A 1 17.16 -3.01 27.53
CA MET A 1 16.55 -1.67 27.64
C MET A 1 15.67 -1.53 26.41
N ASN A 2 14.36 -1.75 26.57
CA ASN A 2 13.41 -1.79 25.47
C ASN A 2 12.93 -0.35 25.24
N GLU A 3 13.63 0.41 24.40
CA GLU A 3 13.03 1.61 23.83
C GLU A 3 11.94 1.12 22.88
N ALA A 4 10.69 1.15 23.33
CA ALA A 4 9.57 1.05 22.42
C ALA A 4 9.71 2.21 21.43
N ALA A 5 10.08 1.91 20.18
CA ALA A 5 10.29 2.92 19.16
C ALA A 5 9.00 3.75 19.02
N VAL A 6 9.12 5.06 19.15
CA VAL A 6 7.99 5.97 19.00
C VAL A 6 7.52 5.90 17.54
N LEU A 7 6.26 5.54 17.31
CA LEU A 7 5.68 5.48 15.97
C LEU A 7 5.68 6.89 15.34
N PRO A 8 6.04 7.01 14.04
CA PRO A 8 6.10 8.29 13.36
C PRO A 8 4.70 8.86 13.09
N ARG A 9 4.64 10.18 12.88
CA ARG A 9 3.45 10.82 12.33
C ARG A 9 3.37 10.57 10.83
N VAL A 10 2.26 9.98 10.38
CA VAL A 10 2.04 9.60 8.97
C VAL A 10 0.95 10.49 8.36
N GLU A 11 1.07 10.80 7.07
CA GLU A 11 0.09 11.56 6.28
C GLU A 11 -0.61 10.70 5.21
N ALA A 12 -0.01 9.59 4.77
CA ALA A 12 -0.60 8.66 3.82
C ALA A 12 -0.06 7.24 4.00
N VAL A 13 -0.86 6.25 3.58
CA VAL A 13 -0.47 4.83 3.55
C VAL A 13 -0.51 4.32 2.12
N VAL A 14 0.56 3.70 1.65
CA VAL A 14 0.57 2.95 0.38
C VAL A 14 0.63 1.45 0.63
N VAL A 15 -0.14 0.68 -0.13
CA VAL A 15 -0.25 -0.78 0.04
C VAL A 15 -0.05 -1.50 -1.29
N GLY A 16 0.81 -2.51 -1.30
CA GLY A 16 1.04 -3.38 -2.44
C GLY A 16 0.65 -4.82 -2.14
N ALA A 17 -0.08 -5.47 -3.05
CA ALA A 17 -0.47 -6.87 -2.93
C ALA A 17 -0.63 -7.56 -4.29
N SER A 18 -0.57 -8.89 -4.31
CA SER A 18 -0.78 -9.68 -5.53
C SER A 18 -1.52 -10.99 -5.22
N ALA A 19 -0.92 -12.16 -5.46
CA ALA A 19 -1.52 -13.45 -5.16
C ALA A 19 -1.89 -13.57 -3.67
N GLY A 20 -3.18 -13.82 -3.39
CA GLY A 20 -3.76 -13.79 -2.04
C GLY A 20 -4.11 -12.40 -1.51
N GLY A 21 -3.88 -11.35 -2.31
CA GLY A 21 -4.02 -9.97 -1.90
C GLY A 21 -5.45 -9.54 -1.60
N VAL A 22 -6.47 -10.11 -2.25
CA VAL A 22 -7.88 -9.75 -1.95
C VAL A 22 -8.24 -10.10 -0.51
N GLU A 23 -7.91 -11.32 -0.06
CA GLU A 23 -8.18 -11.77 1.30
C GLU A 23 -7.33 -10.97 2.30
N ALA A 24 -6.04 -10.80 2.02
CA ALA A 24 -5.14 -10.02 2.87
C ALA A 24 -5.61 -8.57 3.05
N LEU A 25 -6.05 -7.91 1.98
CA LEU A 25 -6.58 -6.54 2.03
C LEU A 25 -7.90 -6.46 2.80
N LEU A 26 -8.79 -7.45 2.68
CA LEU A 26 -10.02 -7.50 3.48
C LEU A 26 -9.71 -7.68 4.97
N SER A 27 -8.74 -8.53 5.32
CA SER A 27 -8.27 -8.70 6.70
C SER A 27 -7.58 -7.45 7.24
N LEU A 28 -6.82 -6.75 6.40
CA LEU A 28 -6.12 -5.52 6.78
C LEU A 28 -7.08 -4.34 6.97
N LEU A 29 -7.96 -4.10 6.00
CA LEU A 29 -8.79 -2.89 5.91
C LEU A 29 -10.18 -3.07 6.54
N GLY A 30 -10.70 -4.30 6.61
CA GLY A 30 -12.03 -4.60 7.16
C GLY A 30 -12.24 -4.16 8.61
N PRO A 31 -11.24 -4.32 9.51
CA PRO A 31 -11.33 -3.83 10.89
C PRO A 31 -11.29 -2.30 11.04
N LEU A 32 -10.91 -1.55 10.00
CA LEU A 32 -10.82 -0.09 10.09
C LEU A 32 -12.22 0.53 10.21
N ARG A 33 -12.39 1.33 11.26
CA ARG A 33 -13.68 1.95 11.59
C ARG A 33 -14.11 2.99 10.56
N ARG A 34 -15.43 3.22 10.47
CA ARG A 34 -15.97 4.44 9.86
C ARG A 34 -15.30 5.68 10.49
N GLY A 35 -14.78 6.57 9.65
CA GLY A 35 -14.08 7.78 10.08
C GLY A 35 -12.58 7.62 10.31
N PHE A 36 -11.97 6.51 9.88
CA PHE A 36 -10.52 6.44 9.69
C PHE A 36 -10.06 7.58 8.77
N ARG A 37 -9.02 8.34 9.15
CA ARG A 37 -8.67 9.63 8.53
C ARG A 37 -7.48 9.59 7.57
N LEU A 38 -6.61 8.59 7.62
CA LEU A 38 -5.49 8.52 6.67
C LEU A 38 -5.97 8.05 5.29
N PRO A 39 -5.53 8.66 4.18
CA PRO A 39 -5.73 8.11 2.86
C PRO A 39 -4.91 6.82 2.70
N ILE A 40 -5.50 5.83 2.02
CA ILE A 40 -4.85 4.55 1.73
C ILE A 40 -4.87 4.32 0.23
N ILE A 41 -3.70 4.19 -0.39
CA ILE A 41 -3.55 4.00 -1.84
C ILE A 41 -3.04 2.60 -2.10
N VAL A 42 -3.76 1.83 -2.92
CA VAL A 42 -3.57 0.39 -3.06
C VAL A 42 -3.30 0.02 -4.51
N VAL A 43 -2.19 -0.71 -4.72
CA VAL A 43 -1.97 -1.49 -5.94
C VAL A 43 -2.23 -2.96 -5.62
N LEU A 44 -3.20 -3.55 -6.31
CA LEU A 44 -3.45 -4.98 -6.30
C LEU A 44 -3.26 -5.54 -7.71
N HIS A 45 -2.31 -6.45 -7.89
CA HIS A 45 -2.17 -7.16 -9.16
C HIS A 45 -3.34 -8.10 -9.39
N LEU A 46 -4.07 -7.87 -10.49
CA LEU A 46 -5.15 -8.73 -10.97
C LEU A 46 -4.84 -9.22 -12.39
N PRO A 47 -5.35 -10.40 -12.79
CA PRO A 47 -5.32 -10.83 -14.17
C PRO A 47 -6.00 -9.81 -15.10
N GLU A 48 -5.44 -9.59 -16.29
CA GLU A 48 -5.81 -8.50 -17.22
C GLU A 48 -7.17 -8.67 -17.92
N GLU A 49 -7.88 -9.76 -17.67
CA GLU A 49 -8.94 -10.22 -18.57
C GLU A 49 -10.32 -9.59 -18.31
N ARG A 50 -10.46 -8.66 -17.36
CA ARG A 50 -11.76 -7.98 -17.09
C ARG A 50 -11.60 -6.55 -16.61
N ARG A 51 -12.62 -5.74 -16.91
CA ARG A 51 -12.87 -4.47 -16.20
C ARG A 51 -12.95 -4.78 -14.70
N SER A 52 -12.01 -4.24 -13.93
CA SER A 52 -11.95 -4.48 -12.50
C SER A 52 -13.20 -3.88 -11.83
N GLN A 53 -13.87 -4.67 -11.00
CA GLN A 53 -14.92 -4.19 -10.09
C GLN A 53 -14.38 -4.12 -8.65
N LEU A 54 -13.07 -4.05 -8.50
CA LEU A 54 -12.40 -4.18 -7.20
C LEU A 54 -12.86 -3.09 -6.23
N ALA A 55 -12.87 -1.82 -6.67
CA ALA A 55 -13.33 -0.71 -5.84
C ALA A 55 -14.79 -0.91 -5.39
N GLU A 56 -15.69 -1.35 -6.28
CA GLU A 56 -17.09 -1.63 -5.94
C GLU A 56 -17.24 -2.78 -4.94
N VAL A 57 -16.44 -3.85 -5.08
CA VAL A 57 -16.45 -4.99 -4.16
C VAL A 57 -15.99 -4.54 -2.77
N PHE A 58 -14.90 -3.79 -2.69
CA PHE A 58 -14.38 -3.28 -1.42
C PHE A 58 -15.29 -2.21 -0.81
N ALA A 59 -15.91 -1.34 -1.60
CA ALA A 59 -16.89 -0.35 -1.12
C ALA A 59 -18.07 -1.00 -0.37
N ARG A 60 -18.47 -2.23 -0.75
CA ARG A 60 -19.53 -2.98 -0.06
C ARG A 60 -19.08 -3.67 1.22
N ARG A 61 -17.77 -3.81 1.43
CA ARG A 61 -17.17 -4.58 2.53
C ARG A 61 -16.49 -3.70 3.57
N LEU A 62 -16.04 -2.51 3.19
CA LEU A 62 -15.36 -1.56 4.05
C LEU A 62 -16.33 -0.49 4.57
N GLN A 63 -15.96 0.13 5.69
CA GLN A 63 -16.69 1.26 6.28
C GLN A 63 -16.15 2.63 5.84
N MET A 64 -15.24 2.63 4.87
CA MET A 64 -14.59 3.81 4.29
C MET A 64 -15.06 4.01 2.84
N PRO A 65 -15.03 5.25 2.32
CA PRO A 65 -15.10 5.48 0.87
C PRO A 65 -14.02 4.67 0.16
N VAL A 66 -14.41 3.96 -0.89
CA VAL A 66 -13.50 3.21 -1.76
C VAL A 66 -13.75 3.63 -3.19
N VAL A 67 -12.70 4.09 -3.87
CA VAL A 67 -12.77 4.57 -5.26
C VAL A 67 -11.61 4.04 -6.08
N GLU A 68 -11.79 4.01 -7.39
CA GLU A 68 -10.69 3.83 -8.34
C GLU A 68 -10.01 5.19 -8.58
N ALA A 69 -8.68 5.22 -8.58
CA ALA A 69 -7.90 6.45 -8.70
C ALA A 69 -7.97 7.02 -10.12
N ALA A 70 -8.42 8.26 -10.26
CA ALA A 70 -8.49 8.96 -11.54
C ALA A 70 -7.27 9.87 -11.77
N ASP A 71 -6.92 10.09 -13.05
CA ASP A 71 -5.86 11.03 -13.43
C ASP A 71 -6.18 12.44 -12.90
N LYS A 72 -5.17 13.08 -12.28
CA LYS A 72 -5.22 14.43 -11.68
C LYS A 72 -6.23 14.59 -10.55
N GLN A 73 -6.68 13.48 -9.97
CA GLN A 73 -7.54 13.51 -8.80
C GLN A 73 -6.71 13.79 -7.54
N ASP A 74 -7.16 14.73 -6.71
CA ASP A 74 -6.57 15.00 -5.41
C ASP A 74 -6.78 13.82 -4.44
N ILE A 75 -5.77 13.57 -3.60
CA ILE A 75 -5.84 12.54 -2.55
C ILE A 75 -6.60 13.09 -1.34
N GLU A 76 -7.77 12.52 -1.06
CA GLU A 76 -8.63 12.89 0.07
C GLU A 76 -8.40 11.99 1.28
N ALA A 77 -8.37 12.63 2.46
CA ALA A 77 -8.28 11.95 3.75
C ALA A 77 -9.44 10.95 3.96
N GLY A 78 -9.11 9.79 4.54
CA GLY A 78 -10.09 8.76 4.91
C GLY A 78 -10.68 7.98 3.74
N THR A 79 -10.07 8.07 2.56
CA THR A 79 -10.48 7.34 1.36
C THR A 79 -9.49 6.23 1.03
N VAL A 80 -10.01 5.07 0.59
CA VAL A 80 -9.22 4.00 -0.01
C VAL A 80 -9.26 4.14 -1.54
N TYR A 81 -8.09 4.28 -2.14
CA TYR A 81 -7.90 4.38 -3.58
C TYR A 81 -7.33 3.08 -4.13
N PHE A 82 -7.95 2.52 -5.15
CA PHE A 82 -7.38 1.43 -5.92
C PHE A 82 -6.78 1.95 -7.23
N ALA A 83 -5.58 1.47 -7.57
CA ALA A 83 -4.96 1.78 -8.84
C ALA A 83 -5.78 1.24 -10.03
N THR A 84 -5.90 2.09 -11.05
CA THR A 84 -6.64 1.79 -12.28
C THR A 84 -5.91 0.73 -13.11
N PRO A 85 -6.59 -0.37 -13.51
CA PRO A 85 -5.98 -1.39 -14.35
C PRO A 85 -5.44 -0.83 -15.67
N GLY A 86 -4.29 -1.33 -16.12
CA GLY A 86 -3.72 -0.95 -17.42
C GLY A 86 -2.93 0.36 -17.41
N TYR A 87 -2.84 1.04 -16.26
CA TYR A 87 -2.00 2.22 -16.04
C TYR A 87 -1.10 2.00 -14.82
N HIS A 88 0.08 2.61 -14.81
CA HIS A 88 0.81 2.85 -13.56
C HIS A 88 0.17 4.02 -12.84
N LEU A 89 0.04 3.91 -11.52
CA LEU A 89 -0.44 4.97 -10.65
C LEU A 89 0.76 5.59 -9.93
N SER A 90 0.91 6.90 -10.02
CA SER A 90 1.91 7.67 -9.29
C SER A 90 1.25 8.80 -8.50
N ILE A 91 1.99 9.35 -7.52
CA ILE A 91 1.58 10.53 -6.75
C ILE A 91 2.48 11.70 -7.11
N GLU A 92 1.87 12.83 -7.46
CA GLU A 92 2.56 14.07 -7.81
C GLU A 92 2.82 14.95 -6.57
N MET A 93 3.74 15.92 -6.69
CA MET A 93 4.14 16.80 -5.58
C MET A 93 3.00 17.63 -4.98
N ASP A 94 1.94 17.88 -5.75
CA ASP A 94 0.73 18.55 -5.28
C ASP A 94 -0.27 17.61 -4.59
N ARG A 95 0.11 16.34 -4.38
CA ARG A 95 -0.72 15.28 -3.79
C ARG A 95 -1.93 14.90 -4.67
N SER A 96 -1.80 15.06 -5.99
CA SER A 96 -2.72 14.49 -6.96
C SER A 96 -2.17 13.18 -7.55
N PHE A 97 -3.04 12.38 -8.16
CA PHE A 97 -2.64 11.20 -8.90
C PHE A 97 -2.23 11.52 -10.34
N SER A 98 -1.31 10.74 -10.88
CA SER A 98 -1.05 10.67 -12.32
C SER A 98 -1.09 9.23 -12.82
N LEU A 99 -1.59 9.06 -14.06
CA LEU A 99 -1.67 7.77 -14.72
C LEU A 99 -0.75 7.72 -15.93
N SER A 100 0.10 6.68 -16.00
CA SER A 100 1.01 6.48 -17.14
C SER A 100 0.85 5.11 -17.79
N GLN A 101 1.21 5.01 -19.07
CA GLN A 101 1.25 3.75 -19.83
C GLN A 101 2.69 3.34 -20.17
N GLU A 102 3.63 3.69 -19.32
CA GLU A 102 5.02 3.24 -19.44
C GLU A 102 5.11 1.70 -19.45
N ASP A 103 6.29 1.20 -19.86
CA ASP A 103 6.54 -0.23 -19.96
C ASP A 103 6.30 -0.94 -18.63
N ARG A 104 5.75 -2.15 -18.74
CA ARG A 104 5.42 -2.98 -17.57
C ARG A 104 6.67 -3.28 -16.76
N LEU A 105 6.59 -3.08 -15.45
CA LEU A 105 7.59 -3.57 -14.50
C LEU A 105 7.14 -4.89 -13.91
N HIS A 106 8.05 -5.87 -13.84
CA HIS A 106 7.74 -7.20 -13.32
C HIS A 106 6.53 -7.89 -14.02
N HIS A 107 6.32 -7.57 -15.30
CA HIS A 107 5.16 -7.99 -16.11
C HIS A 107 3.80 -7.45 -15.61
N SER A 108 3.78 -6.44 -14.74
CA SER A 108 2.58 -5.86 -14.13
C SER A 108 2.38 -4.40 -14.53
N ARG A 109 1.12 -4.02 -14.76
CA ARG A 109 0.67 -2.63 -14.89
C ARG A 109 -0.79 -2.56 -14.40
N PRO A 110 -1.06 -1.99 -13.21
CA PRO A 110 -0.16 -1.20 -12.35
C PRO A 110 0.99 -2.00 -11.74
N SER A 111 2.07 -1.31 -11.36
CA SER A 111 3.20 -1.84 -10.61
C SER A 111 3.24 -1.18 -9.24
N ILE A 112 3.59 -1.96 -8.22
CA ILE A 112 3.71 -1.49 -6.83
C ILE A 112 4.92 -0.58 -6.68
N ASP A 113 6.05 -0.90 -7.33
CA ASP A 113 7.26 -0.06 -7.30
C ASP A 113 6.98 1.37 -7.80
N PHE A 114 6.21 1.54 -8.88
CA PHE A 114 5.84 2.88 -9.39
C PHE A 114 5.13 3.75 -8.34
N LEU A 115 4.11 3.18 -7.68
CA LEU A 115 3.38 3.88 -6.64
C LEU A 115 4.30 4.17 -5.45
N PHE A 116 5.10 3.20 -5.03
CA PHE A 116 5.94 3.33 -3.84
C PHE A 116 7.06 4.34 -4.04
N GLU A 117 7.74 4.33 -5.20
CA GLU A 117 8.81 5.27 -5.51
C GLU A 117 8.29 6.71 -5.59
N SER A 118 7.19 6.96 -6.31
CA SER A 118 6.60 8.31 -6.37
C SER A 118 6.05 8.80 -5.02
N ALA A 119 5.39 7.92 -4.26
CA ALA A 119 4.93 8.28 -2.91
C ALA A 119 6.09 8.62 -1.97
N ALA A 120 7.23 7.93 -2.08
CA ALA A 120 8.43 8.20 -1.30
C ALA A 120 8.93 9.64 -1.53
N ASP A 121 8.93 10.09 -2.78
CA ASP A 121 9.40 11.42 -3.16
C ASP A 121 8.48 12.53 -2.63
N VAL A 122 7.16 12.27 -2.56
CA VAL A 122 6.16 13.25 -2.12
C VAL A 122 6.05 13.33 -0.59
N TYR A 123 5.99 12.19 0.10
CA TYR A 123 5.70 12.15 1.54
C TYR A 123 6.95 11.95 2.40
N GLY A 124 8.02 11.35 1.87
CA GLY A 124 9.27 11.14 2.61
C GLY A 124 9.04 10.49 3.99
N PRO A 125 9.48 11.12 5.09
CA PRO A 125 9.32 10.57 6.44
C PRO A 125 7.88 10.44 6.96
N THR A 126 6.90 11.09 6.32
CA THR A 126 5.48 11.00 6.72
C THR A 126 4.72 9.93 5.95
N LEU A 127 5.40 9.07 5.19
CA LEU A 127 4.80 7.93 4.50
C LEU A 127 4.86 6.66 5.36
N ALA A 128 3.79 5.85 5.33
CA ALA A 128 3.86 4.44 5.69
C ALA A 128 3.58 3.56 4.47
N ALA A 129 4.30 2.45 4.36
CA ALA A 129 4.16 1.51 3.27
C ALA A 129 4.00 0.08 3.77
N VAL A 130 3.04 -0.63 3.19
CA VAL A 130 2.71 -2.01 3.54
C VAL A 130 2.85 -2.89 2.30
N LEU A 131 3.76 -3.87 2.33
CA LEU A 131 3.90 -4.87 1.28
C LEU A 131 3.36 -6.22 1.75
N LEU A 132 2.36 -6.73 1.05
CA LEU A 132 1.62 -7.95 1.41
C LEU A 132 2.04 -9.15 0.53
N THR A 133 1.36 -10.28 0.73
CA THR A 133 1.43 -11.50 -0.06
C THR A 133 1.45 -11.26 -1.59
N GLY A 134 2.28 -12.03 -2.29
CA GLY A 134 2.42 -11.92 -3.74
C GLY A 134 3.43 -12.87 -4.37
N ALA A 135 3.26 -13.13 -5.67
CA ALA A 135 4.00 -14.15 -6.41
C ALA A 135 5.20 -13.63 -7.23
N ASN A 136 5.54 -12.35 -7.14
CA ASN A 136 6.67 -11.73 -7.84
C ASN A 136 7.47 -10.82 -6.89
N HIS A 137 8.42 -10.04 -7.42
CA HIS A 137 9.29 -9.15 -6.61
C HIS A 137 8.86 -7.68 -6.65
N ASP A 138 7.72 -7.36 -7.25
CA ASP A 138 7.26 -5.96 -7.38
C ASP A 138 6.92 -5.37 -6.00
N GLY A 139 7.27 -4.11 -5.80
CA GLY A 139 7.15 -3.39 -4.53
C GLY A 139 8.37 -3.53 -3.63
N ALA A 140 9.27 -4.50 -3.88
CA ALA A 140 10.46 -4.68 -3.06
C ALA A 140 11.45 -3.52 -3.20
N ARG A 141 11.63 -2.99 -4.43
CA ARG A 141 12.52 -1.86 -4.68
C ARG A 141 11.92 -0.55 -4.17
N GLY A 142 10.65 -0.32 -4.44
CA GLY A 142 9.90 0.83 -3.96
C GLY A 142 9.86 0.89 -2.44
N LEU A 143 9.67 -0.24 -1.76
CA LEU A 143 9.69 -0.28 -0.29
C LEU A 143 11.08 0.09 0.24
N ALA A 144 12.15 -0.39 -0.40
CA ALA A 144 13.51 0.01 -0.04
C ALA A 144 13.77 1.51 -0.28
N GLN A 145 13.16 2.10 -1.31
CA GLN A 145 13.23 3.54 -1.57
C GLN A 145 12.49 4.34 -0.50
N ILE A 146 11.27 3.94 -0.13
CA ILE A 146 10.51 4.55 0.98
C ILE A 146 11.34 4.54 2.27
N LYS A 147 11.98 3.41 2.56
CA LYS A 147 12.89 3.30 3.72
C LYS A 147 14.07 4.28 3.65
N ARG A 148 14.65 4.48 2.47
CA ARG A 148 15.75 5.44 2.25
C ARG A 148 15.31 6.89 2.43
N CYS A 149 14.07 7.21 2.07
CA CYS A 149 13.46 8.53 2.28
C CYS A 149 12.96 8.74 3.72
N GLY A 150 13.13 7.75 4.61
CA GLY A 150 12.78 7.84 6.02
C GLY A 150 11.33 7.44 6.35
N GLY A 151 10.57 6.94 5.37
CA GLY A 151 9.22 6.42 5.58
C GLY A 151 9.21 5.11 6.37
N LEU A 152 8.07 4.83 7.01
CA LEU A 152 7.83 3.61 7.77
C LEU A 152 7.54 2.44 6.83
N THR A 153 8.27 1.34 6.97
CA THR A 153 8.13 0.17 6.09
C THR A 153 7.67 -1.08 6.82
N ILE A 154 6.58 -1.67 6.34
CA ILE A 154 5.91 -2.80 6.96
C ILE A 154 5.76 -3.90 5.90
N VAL A 155 6.13 -5.12 6.25
CA VAL A 155 6.01 -6.30 5.40
C VAL A 155 5.14 -7.34 6.12
N GLN A 156 4.21 -7.96 5.40
CA GLN A 156 3.49 -9.11 5.92
C GLN A 156 4.46 -10.25 6.26
N ASP A 157 4.30 -10.89 7.42
CA ASP A 157 5.09 -12.06 7.79
C ASP A 157 5.03 -13.12 6.67
N PRO A 158 6.17 -13.48 6.04
CA PRO A 158 6.22 -14.47 4.97
C PRO A 158 5.63 -15.83 5.36
N ASN A 159 5.60 -16.18 6.66
CA ASN A 159 5.04 -17.44 7.14
C ASN A 159 3.51 -17.46 7.17
N GLU A 160 2.86 -16.29 7.19
CA GLU A 160 1.40 -16.14 7.12
C GLU A 160 0.91 -15.66 5.74
N ALA A 161 1.83 -15.21 4.89
CA ALA A 161 1.50 -14.84 3.52
C ALA A 161 1.05 -16.07 2.73
N GLN A 162 -0.06 -15.95 2.00
CA GLN A 162 -0.50 -17.02 1.09
C GLN A 162 0.56 -17.33 0.03
N VAL A 163 1.26 -16.30 -0.45
CA VAL A 163 2.44 -16.40 -1.31
C VAL A 163 3.54 -15.50 -0.77
N ALA A 164 4.62 -16.13 -0.30
CA ALA A 164 5.71 -15.46 0.42
C ALA A 164 6.75 -14.76 -0.48
N THR A 165 6.70 -14.94 -1.80
CA THR A 165 7.74 -14.47 -2.73
C THR A 165 7.97 -12.96 -2.63
N MET A 166 6.90 -12.17 -2.64
CA MET A 166 6.95 -10.70 -2.59
C MET A 166 7.45 -10.17 -1.23
N PRO A 167 6.88 -10.60 -0.07
CA PRO A 167 7.43 -10.26 1.24
C PRO A 167 8.92 -10.62 1.40
N GLN A 168 9.32 -11.82 0.98
CA GLN A 168 10.71 -12.27 1.10
C GLN A 168 11.65 -11.45 0.21
N ALA A 169 11.21 -11.07 -0.99
CA ALA A 169 11.99 -10.23 -1.88
C ALA A 169 12.28 -8.85 -1.25
N ALA A 170 11.29 -8.23 -0.59
CA ALA A 170 11.49 -6.97 0.11
C ALA A 170 12.51 -7.09 1.25
N MET A 171 12.37 -8.11 2.10
CA MET A 171 13.30 -8.36 3.21
C MET A 171 14.74 -8.60 2.73
N ASN A 172 14.92 -9.22 1.56
CA ASN A 172 16.23 -9.49 0.98
C ASN A 172 16.92 -8.23 0.44
N ILE A 173 16.17 -7.21 0.00
CA ILE A 173 16.74 -5.95 -0.50
C ILE A 173 17.15 -5.05 0.67
N ARG A 174 16.27 -4.90 1.66
CA ARG A 174 16.49 -4.04 2.83
C ARG A 174 15.59 -4.50 3.98
N GLN A 175 16.14 -4.51 5.19
CA GLN A 175 15.37 -4.82 6.39
C GLN A 175 14.24 -3.78 6.59
N PRO A 176 12.96 -4.19 6.62
CA PRO A 176 11.84 -3.30 6.93
C PRO A 176 11.83 -2.95 8.42
N ASP A 177 11.08 -1.91 8.80
CA ASP A 177 10.86 -1.57 10.21
C ASP A 177 10.10 -2.66 10.95
N HIS A 178 9.11 -3.23 10.26
CA HIS A 178 8.21 -4.21 10.82
C HIS A 178 8.00 -5.38 9.84
N VAL A 179 8.09 -6.60 10.37
CA VAL A 179 7.60 -7.82 9.74
C VAL A 179 6.52 -8.36 10.65
N LEU A 180 5.26 -8.33 10.21
CA LEU A 180 4.11 -8.53 11.09
C LEU A 180 3.07 -9.45 10.47
N PRO A 181 2.39 -10.29 11.28
CA PRO A 181 1.11 -10.88 10.95
C PRO A 181 0.10 -9.84 10.45
N ILE A 182 -0.82 -10.25 9.58
CA ILE A 182 -1.76 -9.30 8.94
C ILE A 182 -2.65 -8.56 9.96
N HIS A 183 -2.99 -9.22 11.06
CA HIS A 183 -3.80 -8.64 12.15
C HIS A 183 -3.05 -7.53 12.89
N ASP A 184 -1.74 -7.71 13.12
CA ASP A 184 -0.88 -6.73 13.75
C ASP A 184 -0.62 -5.52 12.84
N ILE A 185 -0.54 -5.74 11.52
CA ILE A 185 -0.48 -4.63 10.55
C ILE A 185 -1.75 -3.77 10.67
N SER A 186 -2.93 -4.39 10.73
CA SER A 186 -4.19 -3.66 10.89
C SER A 186 -4.22 -2.84 12.19
N GLY A 187 -3.80 -3.43 13.30
CA GLY A 187 -3.66 -2.73 14.59
C GLY A 187 -2.67 -1.56 14.52
N LEU A 188 -1.54 -1.73 13.82
CA LEU A 188 -0.56 -0.67 13.60
C LEU A 188 -1.15 0.50 12.81
N LEU A 189 -1.94 0.26 11.76
CA LEU A 189 -2.61 1.34 11.02
C LEU A 189 -3.54 2.18 11.90
N VAL A 190 -4.22 1.56 12.86
CA VAL A 190 -5.07 2.27 13.84
C VAL A 190 -4.25 3.17 14.74
N GLU A 191 -3.10 2.70 15.23
CA GLU A 191 -2.20 3.52 16.05
C GLU A 191 -1.59 4.70 15.26
N LEU A 192 -1.22 4.48 13.99
CA LEU A 192 -0.73 5.55 13.12
C LEU A 192 -1.79 6.64 12.89
N GLU A 193 -3.05 6.26 12.67
CA GLU A 193 -4.16 7.23 12.53
C GLU A 193 -4.38 8.04 13.81
N ARG A 194 -4.29 7.39 14.98
CA ARG A 194 -4.44 8.05 16.29
C ARG A 194 -3.32 9.06 16.57
N ILE A 195 -2.11 8.83 16.06
CA ILE A 195 -0.98 9.76 16.20
C ILE A 195 -1.09 10.92 15.20
N ALA A 196 -1.58 10.63 13.99
CA ALA A 196 -1.68 11.62 12.93
C ALA A 196 -2.63 12.77 13.25
N CYS A 197 -3.70 12.51 14.00
CA CYS A 197 -4.82 13.44 14.10
C CYS A 197 -5.67 13.32 15.35
#